data_AF-A0A069REL9-F1
#
_entry.id   AF-A0A069REL9-F1
#
_cell.length_a   1.000
_cell.length_b   1.000
_cell.length_c   1.000
_cell.angle_alpha   90.00
_cell.angle_beta   90.00
_cell.angle_gamma   90.00
#
_symmetry.space_group_name_H-M   'P 1'
#
loop_
_entity.id
_entity.type
_entity.pdbx_description
1 polymer ?
#
loop_
_entity_poly.entity_id
_entity_poly.type
_entity_poly.pdbx_seq_one_letter_code
_entity_poly.pdbx_strand_id
1 'polypeptide(L)'
;MNRHYVHTQIGYLLIIIYSFVLAVVTYQVIISGFDLIAAWVLVLIVIVMALFTTLTVEIDEEFLRIRFGIGLIRKKLALSEIKSCSIVKNRWYYGWGIHLTPRGWLYNVSGFDAVEIVMKSGKKYRIGTDVPDELEKALCQSADIK
;
A
#
# COMPACT_ATOMS: atom_id res chain seq x y z
N MET A 1 -4.82 12.05 -25.16
CA MET A 1 -3.77 11.01 -25.10
C MET A 1 -3.97 10.29 -23.79
N ASN A 2 -4.68 9.16 -23.81
CA ASN A 2 -5.16 8.46 -22.61
C ASN A 2 -3.97 7.80 -21.92
N ARG A 3 -3.32 8.52 -21.00
CA ARG A 3 -2.22 7.97 -20.22
C ARG A 3 -2.79 7.23 -19.02
N HIS A 4 -2.98 5.92 -19.20
CA HIS A 4 -3.16 5.02 -18.07
C HIS A 4 -1.79 4.77 -17.42
N TYR A 5 -1.63 5.17 -16.17
CA TYR A 5 -0.47 4.80 -15.36
C TYR A 5 -0.85 3.61 -14.50
N VAL A 6 -0.03 2.57 -14.50
CA VAL A 6 -0.18 1.42 -13.61
C VAL A 6 1.20 1.05 -13.10
N HIS A 7 1.35 1.08 -11.77
CA HIS A 7 2.56 0.65 -11.11
C HIS A 7 2.25 -0.28 -9.96
N THR A 8 3.01 -1.36 -9.81
CA THR A 8 2.84 -2.31 -8.71
C THR A 8 4.13 -2.42 -7.93
N GLN A 9 4.10 -1.98 -6.68
CA GLN A 9 5.21 -2.10 -5.75
C GLN A 9 5.05 -3.37 -4.91
N ILE A 10 6.16 -4.11 -4.72
CA ILE A 10 6.22 -5.32 -3.92
C ILE A 10 6.85 -5.03 -2.56
N GLY A 11 6.18 -5.48 -1.51
CA GLY A 11 6.60 -5.37 -0.11
C GLY A 11 7.58 -6.48 0.30
N TYR A 12 8.77 -6.58 -0.30
CA TYR A 12 9.72 -7.67 -0.01
C TYR A 12 10.03 -7.86 1.47
N LEU A 13 10.19 -6.76 2.22
CA LEU A 13 10.41 -6.82 3.67
C LEU A 13 9.25 -7.51 4.40
N LEU A 14 8.01 -7.17 4.06
CA LEU A 14 6.81 -7.79 4.63
C LEU A 14 6.73 -9.27 4.24
N ILE A 15 7.05 -9.61 2.98
CA ILE A 15 7.11 -11.01 2.52
C ILE A 15 8.09 -11.81 3.38
N ILE A 16 9.30 -11.30 3.60
CA ILE A 16 10.32 -11.98 4.42
C ILE A 16 9.85 -12.15 5.85
N ILE A 17 9.34 -11.08 6.48
CA ILE A 17 8.85 -11.12 7.86
C ILE A 17 7.71 -12.14 8.01
N TYR A 18 6.70 -12.07 7.15
CA TYR A 18 5.57 -12.99 7.25
C TYR A 18 5.95 -14.43 6.91
N SER A 19 6.85 -14.64 5.95
CA SER A 19 7.36 -15.99 5.64
C SER A 19 8.13 -16.59 6.82
N PHE A 20 8.93 -15.77 7.52
CA PHE A 20 9.63 -16.20 8.73
C PHE A 20 8.65 -16.55 9.85
N VAL A 21 7.65 -15.70 10.11
CA VAL A 21 6.60 -15.98 11.11
C VAL A 21 5.84 -17.26 10.75
N LEU A 22 5.45 -17.42 9.48
CA LEU A 22 4.77 -18.61 8.98
C LEU A 22 5.61 -19.88 9.22
N ALA A 23 6.91 -19.83 8.93
CA ALA A 23 7.84 -20.95 9.13
C ALA A 23 7.95 -21.32 10.62
N VAL A 24 8.09 -20.33 11.51
CA VAL A 24 8.17 -20.56 12.96
C VAL A 24 6.89 -21.17 13.50
N VAL A 25 5.71 -20.64 13.13
CA VAL A 25 4.42 -21.19 13.58
C VAL A 25 4.22 -22.60 13.04
N THR A 26 4.55 -22.85 11.78
CA THR A 26 4.44 -24.19 11.18
C THR A 26 5.37 -25.18 11.89
N TYR A 27 6.61 -24.78 12.18
CA TYR A 27 7.55 -25.62 12.94
C TYR A 27 7.01 -25.95 14.34
N GLN A 28 6.43 -24.98 15.04
CA GLN A 28 5.81 -25.19 16.35
C GLN A 28 4.65 -26.19 16.31
N VAL A 29 3.82 -26.13 15.26
CA VAL A 29 2.72 -27.09 15.03
C VAL A 29 3.24 -28.50 14.78
N ILE A 30 4.35 -28.64 14.03
CA ILE A 30 4.94 -29.95 13.75
C ILE A 30 5.47 -30.60 15.03
N ILE A 31 6.13 -29.84 15.91
CA ILE A 31 6.73 -30.40 17.14
C ILE A 31 5.73 -30.59 18.27
N SER A 32 4.72 -29.72 18.39
CA SER A 32 3.76 -29.74 19.50
C SER A 32 2.48 -30.52 19.18
N GLY A 33 2.28 -30.88 17.91
CA GLY A 33 1.04 -31.49 17.42
C GLY A 33 0.05 -30.44 16.87
N PHE A 34 -0.89 -30.93 16.07
CA PHE A 34 -1.90 -30.10 15.43
C PHE A 34 -3.01 -29.69 16.40
N ASP A 35 -3.34 -28.41 16.43
CA ASP A 35 -4.48 -27.83 17.14
C ASP A 35 -5.29 -26.93 16.19
N LEU A 36 -6.61 -26.88 16.41
CA LEU A 36 -7.54 -26.07 15.63
C LEU A 36 -7.17 -24.58 15.70
N ILE A 37 -6.73 -24.10 16.87
CA ILE A 37 -6.32 -22.69 17.05
C ILE A 37 -5.11 -22.39 16.15
N ALA A 38 -4.13 -23.29 16.14
CA ALA A 38 -2.94 -23.12 15.31
C ALA A 38 -3.28 -23.14 13.81
N ALA A 39 -4.23 -23.97 13.39
CA ALA A 39 -4.73 -23.97 12.01
C ALA A 39 -5.34 -22.62 11.61
N TRP A 40 -6.18 -22.04 12.48
CA TRP A 40 -6.76 -20.71 12.25
C TRP A 40 -5.71 -19.61 12.19
N VAL A 41 -4.68 -19.67 13.05
CA VAL A 41 -3.55 -18.72 13.03
C VAL A 41 -2.78 -18.81 11.71
N LEU A 42 -2.48 -20.03 11.22
CA LEU A 42 -1.81 -20.23 9.93
C LEU A 42 -2.62 -19.67 8.76
N VAL A 43 -3.94 -19.96 8.73
CA VAL A 43 -4.85 -19.42 7.71
C VAL A 43 -4.87 -17.88 7.75
N LEU A 44 -4.94 -17.29 8.95
CA LEU A 44 -4.91 -15.84 9.12
C LEU A 44 -3.61 -15.22 8.59
N ILE A 45 -2.46 -15.82 8.88
CA ILE A 45 -1.15 -15.35 8.36
C ILE A 45 -1.14 -15.35 6.83
N VAL A 46 -1.59 -16.44 6.20
CA VAL A 46 -1.67 -16.54 4.74
C VAL A 46 -2.59 -15.46 4.14
N ILE A 47 -3.74 -15.20 4.78
CA ILE A 47 -4.65 -14.14 4.36
C ILE A 47 -3.97 -12.77 4.46
N VAL A 48 -3.30 -12.47 5.57
CA VAL A 48 -2.59 -11.19 5.76
C VAL A 48 -1.48 -11.02 4.71
N MET A 49 -0.72 -12.07 4.41
CA MET A 49 0.26 -12.07 3.32
C MET A 49 -0.39 -11.78 1.97
N ALA A 50 -1.51 -12.44 1.65
CA ALA A 50 -2.21 -12.20 0.38
C ALA A 50 -2.76 -10.77 0.25
N LEU A 51 -3.01 -10.09 1.38
CA LEU A 51 -3.56 -8.74 1.41
C LEU A 51 -2.50 -7.63 1.38
N PHE A 52 -1.35 -7.80 2.04
CA PHE A 52 -0.41 -6.69 2.29
C PHE A 52 0.93 -6.78 1.57
N THR A 53 1.10 -7.73 0.64
CA THR A 53 2.37 -7.95 -0.06
C THR A 53 2.58 -7.07 -1.29
N THR A 54 1.51 -6.56 -1.91
CA THR A 54 1.61 -5.71 -3.10
C THR A 54 0.77 -4.45 -2.94
N LEU A 55 1.23 -3.37 -3.57
CA LEU A 55 0.52 -2.11 -3.70
C LEU A 55 0.48 -1.73 -5.16
N THR A 56 -0.68 -1.86 -5.79
CA THR A 56 -0.91 -1.41 -7.16
C THR A 56 -1.57 -0.04 -7.14
N VAL A 57 -0.94 0.91 -7.82
CA VAL A 57 -1.46 2.25 -8.04
C VAL A 57 -1.79 2.39 -9.52
N GLU A 58 -3.05 2.68 -9.82
CA GLU A 58 -3.59 2.86 -11.16
C GLU A 58 -4.20 4.25 -11.26
N ILE A 59 -3.84 5.01 -12.29
CA ILE A 59 -4.44 6.31 -12.60
C ILE A 59 -5.19 6.14 -13.92
N ASP A 60 -6.51 6.35 -13.86
CA ASP A 60 -7.37 6.47 -15.04
C ASP A 60 -7.66 7.96 -15.33
N GLU A 61 -8.62 8.25 -16.20
CA GLU A 61 -8.95 9.63 -16.60
C GLU A 61 -9.64 10.43 -15.48
N GLU A 62 -10.30 9.78 -14.54
CA GLU A 62 -11.15 10.42 -13.52
C GLU A 62 -10.69 10.13 -12.08
N PHE A 63 -10.01 9.01 -11.85
CA PHE A 63 -9.73 8.41 -10.56
C PHE A 63 -8.30 7.89 -10.45
N LEU A 64 -7.74 8.14 -9.27
CA LEU A 64 -6.62 7.40 -8.72
C LEU A 64 -7.14 6.20 -7.92
N ARG A 65 -6.73 5.00 -8.31
CA ARG A 65 -7.09 3.73 -7.70
C ARG A 65 -5.89 3.13 -7.01
N ILE A 66 -6.08 2.78 -5.74
CA ILE A 66 -5.08 2.10 -4.92
C ILE A 66 -5.63 0.71 -4.62
N ARG A 67 -4.87 -0.34 -4.88
CA ARG A 67 -5.23 -1.73 -4.61
C ARG A 67 -4.11 -2.42 -3.86
N PHE A 68 -4.46 -3.16 -2.83
CA PHE A 68 -3.53 -3.95 -2.03
C PHE A 68 -3.71 -5.44 -2.30
N GLY A 69 -2.59 -6.16 -2.43
CA GLY A 69 -2.58 -7.62 -2.52
C GLY A 69 -3.42 -8.13 -3.69
N ILE A 70 -4.27 -9.13 -3.40
CA ILE A 70 -5.25 -9.69 -4.34
C ILE A 70 -6.42 -8.74 -4.70
N GLY A 71 -6.39 -7.48 -4.27
CA GLY A 71 -7.35 -6.45 -4.66
C GLY A 71 -8.59 -6.32 -3.77
N LEU A 72 -8.63 -7.03 -2.63
CA LEU A 72 -9.71 -6.92 -1.64
C LEU A 72 -9.75 -5.54 -0.99
N ILE A 73 -8.58 -5.01 -0.59
CA ILE A 73 -8.48 -3.66 -0.05
C ILE A 73 -8.22 -2.70 -1.20
N ARG A 74 -9.21 -1.87 -1.49
CA ARG A 74 -9.17 -0.91 -2.60
C ARG A 74 -9.66 0.47 -2.15
N LYS A 75 -9.02 1.51 -2.69
CA LYS A 75 -9.42 2.90 -2.49
C LYS A 75 -9.51 3.59 -3.85
N LYS A 76 -10.51 4.45 -4.01
CA LYS A 76 -10.67 5.32 -5.17
C LYS A 76 -10.68 6.77 -4.68
N LEU A 77 -9.93 7.62 -5.37
CA LEU A 77 -9.83 9.06 -5.12
C LEU A 77 -10.10 9.77 -6.45
N ALA A 78 -11.03 10.72 -6.48
CA ALA A 78 -11.32 11.49 -7.70
C ALA A 78 -10.16 12.47 -7.97
N LEU A 79 -9.63 12.45 -9.19
CA LEU A 79 -8.54 13.35 -9.61
C LEU A 79 -8.97 14.82 -9.53
N SER A 80 -10.24 15.10 -9.86
CA SER A 80 -10.84 16.44 -9.77
C SER A 80 -10.89 17.00 -8.35
N GLU A 81 -10.81 16.15 -7.32
CA GLU A 81 -10.75 16.55 -5.93
C GLU A 81 -9.31 16.73 -5.42
N ILE A 82 -8.29 16.39 -6.20
CA ILE A 82 -6.91 16.60 -5.80
C ILE A 82 -6.59 18.09 -5.87
N LYS A 83 -6.02 18.62 -4.79
CA LYS A 83 -5.56 20.02 -4.67
C LYS A 83 -4.08 20.13 -4.99
N SER A 84 -3.26 19.22 -4.47
CA SER A 84 -1.83 19.17 -4.74
C SER A 84 -1.30 17.76 -4.51
N CYS A 85 -0.22 17.42 -5.21
CA CYS A 85 0.59 16.24 -4.92
C CYS A 85 2.06 16.66 -4.75
N SER A 86 2.81 15.94 -3.91
CA SER A 86 4.22 16.24 -3.65
C SER A 86 4.96 14.99 -3.20
N ILE A 87 6.19 14.83 -3.65
CA ILE A 87 7.08 13.76 -3.16
C ILE A 87 7.46 14.05 -1.69
N VAL A 88 7.31 13.05 -0.84
CA VAL A 88 7.63 13.11 0.58
C VAL A 88 8.34 11.84 1.04
N LYS A 89 9.15 11.97 2.09
CA LYS A 89 9.67 10.82 2.84
C LYS A 89 8.86 10.58 4.10
N ASN A 90 8.53 9.32 4.34
CA ASN A 90 7.95 8.81 5.56
C ASN A 90 9.06 8.53 6.58
N ARG A 91 8.73 8.69 7.86
CA ARG A 91 9.64 8.31 8.94
C ARG A 91 9.56 6.80 9.10
N TRP A 92 10.68 6.17 9.44
CA TRP A 92 10.78 4.71 9.57
C TRP A 92 9.77 4.12 10.56
N TYR A 93 9.48 4.84 11.65
CA TYR A 93 8.55 4.40 12.69
C TYR A 93 7.07 4.55 12.31
N TYR A 94 6.75 5.14 11.14
CA TYR A 94 5.39 5.06 10.62
C TYR A 94 5.07 3.65 10.11
N GLY A 95 6.08 2.83 9.79
CA GLY A 95 5.87 1.45 9.39
C GLY A 95 5.29 1.28 7.98
N TRP A 96 4.70 0.10 7.76
CA TRP A 96 4.14 -0.34 6.49
C TRP A 96 2.72 -0.88 6.71
N GLY A 97 1.88 -0.74 5.69
CA GLY A 97 0.47 -1.11 5.71
C GLY A 97 -0.44 0.09 5.47
N ILE A 98 -1.63 0.03 6.07
CA ILE A 98 -2.70 1.02 5.91
C ILE A 98 -3.09 1.55 7.29
N HIS A 99 -2.78 2.81 7.57
CA HIS A 99 -3.13 3.41 8.85
C HIS A 99 -3.15 4.94 8.79
N LEU A 100 -3.80 5.55 9.78
CA LEU A 100 -3.85 7.00 9.93
C LEU A 100 -2.58 7.49 10.64
N THR A 101 -1.88 8.44 10.03
CA THR A 101 -0.75 9.15 10.62
C THR A 101 -1.16 10.60 10.93
N PRO A 102 -0.37 11.37 11.70
CA PRO A 102 -0.59 12.81 11.87
C PRO A 102 -0.61 13.61 10.54
N ARG A 103 -0.10 13.00 9.45
CA ARG A 103 -0.08 13.59 8.10
C ARG A 103 -1.13 13.02 7.16
N GLY A 104 -2.09 12.25 7.67
CA GLY A 104 -3.15 11.62 6.90
C GLY A 104 -2.98 10.11 6.76
N TRP A 105 -3.79 9.51 5.90
CA TRP A 105 -3.77 8.07 5.64
C TRP A 105 -2.50 7.69 4.90
N LEU A 106 -1.75 6.73 5.41
CA LEU A 106 -0.61 6.14 4.74
C LEU A 106 -1.04 4.80 4.12
N TYR A 107 -0.67 4.61 2.86
CA TYR A 107 -0.75 3.37 2.12
C TYR A 107 0.66 3.01 1.68
N ASN A 108 1.30 2.04 2.33
CA ASN A 108 2.69 1.69 2.04
C ASN A 108 2.92 0.18 2.15
N VAL A 109 3.78 -0.39 1.31
CA VAL A 109 4.19 -1.81 1.39
C VAL A 109 5.71 -2.00 1.51
N SER A 110 6.51 -1.02 1.06
CA SER A 110 7.97 -1.03 1.23
C SER A 110 8.56 0.37 1.11
N GLY A 111 9.77 0.54 1.61
CA GLY A 111 10.50 1.82 1.52
C GLY A 111 9.90 2.95 2.36
N PHE A 112 10.48 4.13 2.19
CA PHE A 112 10.10 5.35 2.89
C PHE A 112 9.64 6.47 1.95
N ASP A 113 9.91 6.35 0.65
CA ASP A 113 9.45 7.30 -0.34
C ASP A 113 7.95 7.15 -0.60
N ALA A 114 7.27 8.28 -0.75
CA ALA A 114 5.84 8.33 -0.98
C ALA A 114 5.44 9.62 -1.71
N VAL A 115 4.27 9.61 -2.32
CA VAL A 115 3.62 10.83 -2.80
C VAL A 115 2.49 11.20 -1.84
N GLU A 116 2.55 12.41 -1.27
CA GLU A 116 1.46 12.99 -0.50
C GLU A 116 0.49 13.69 -1.43
N ILE A 117 -0.79 13.35 -1.29
CA ILE A 117 -1.92 13.89 -2.03
C ILE A 117 -2.80 14.62 -1.03
N VAL A 118 -3.02 15.91 -1.29
CA VAL A 118 -3.91 16.75 -0.52
C VAL A 118 -5.20 16.93 -1.32
N MET A 119 -6.32 16.53 -0.74
CA MET A 119 -7.64 16.73 -1.34
C MET A 119 -8.14 18.15 -1.08
N LYS A 120 -9.03 18.66 -1.94
CA LYS A 120 -9.76 19.93 -1.75
C LYS A 120 -10.56 19.95 -0.45
N SER A 121 -11.01 18.78 0.03
CA SER A 121 -11.67 18.61 1.34
C SER A 121 -10.73 18.71 2.55
N GLY A 122 -9.41 18.84 2.34
CA GLY A 122 -8.40 18.87 3.40
C GLY A 122 -7.91 17.49 3.85
N LYS A 123 -8.53 16.40 3.39
CA LYS A 123 -8.04 15.03 3.63
C LYS A 123 -6.69 14.83 2.95
N LYS A 124 -5.78 14.12 3.61
CA LYS A 124 -4.45 13.81 3.11
C LYS A 124 -4.24 12.31 2.98
N TYR A 125 -3.62 11.91 1.87
CA TYR A 125 -3.28 10.55 1.54
C TYR A 125 -1.81 10.46 1.15
N ARG A 126 -1.07 9.51 1.71
CA ARG A 126 0.32 9.24 1.39
C ARG A 126 0.39 7.87 0.75
N ILE A 127 0.93 7.81 -0.45
CA ILE A 127 1.04 6.57 -1.23
C ILE A 127 2.51 6.25 -1.36
N GLY A 128 2.94 5.18 -0.69
CA GLY A 128 4.28 4.63 -0.81
C GLY A 128 4.54 4.20 -2.26
N THR A 129 5.74 4.48 -2.74
CA THR A 129 6.20 4.10 -4.07
C THR A 129 7.72 4.08 -4.10
N ASP A 130 8.27 3.14 -4.84
CA ASP A 130 9.69 3.04 -5.22
C ASP A 130 10.05 3.93 -6.43
N VAL A 131 9.05 4.52 -7.11
CA VAL A 131 9.20 5.46 -8.24
C VAL A 131 8.43 6.77 -7.99
N PRO A 132 8.78 7.53 -6.93
CA PRO A 132 8.03 8.73 -6.52
C PRO A 132 7.92 9.79 -7.62
N ASP A 133 8.99 9.99 -8.39
CA ASP A 133 9.00 10.95 -9.50
C ASP A 133 8.03 10.58 -10.63
N GLU A 134 7.87 9.29 -10.92
CA GLU A 134 6.95 8.83 -11.97
C GLU A 134 5.49 8.99 -11.52
N LEU A 135 5.19 8.61 -10.28
CA LEU A 135 3.86 8.72 -9.71
C LEU A 135 3.42 10.19 -9.60
N GLU A 136 4.29 11.08 -9.11
CA GLU A 136 3.99 12.51 -9.03
C GLU A 136 3.73 13.11 -10.42
N LYS A 137 4.61 12.83 -11.40
CA LYS A 137 4.43 13.30 -12.79
C LYS A 137 3.11 12.82 -13.39
N ALA A 138 2.75 11.56 -13.17
CA ALA A 138 1.49 11.01 -13.66
C ALA A 138 0.28 11.71 -12.99
N LEU A 139 0.36 12.00 -11.69
CA LEU A 139 -0.70 12.72 -10.98
C LEU A 139 -0.84 14.17 -11.43
N CYS A 140 0.25 14.92 -11.58
CA CYS A 140 0.20 16.32 -12.05
C CYS A 140 -0.39 16.41 -13.46
N GLN A 141 -0.01 15.49 -14.35
CA GLN A 141 -0.53 15.44 -15.72
C GLN A 141 -2.03 15.12 -15.77
N SER A 142 -2.50 14.18 -14.95
CA SER A 142 -3.90 13.73 -15.00
C SER A 142 -4.85 14.61 -14.19
N ALA A 143 -4.38 15.27 -13.12
CA ALA A 143 -5.20 16.14 -12.29
C ALA A 143 -5.19 17.63 -12.75
N ASP A 144 -4.47 17.96 -13.83
CA ASP A 144 -4.23 19.33 -14.33
C ASP A 144 -3.70 20.28 -13.23
N ILE A 145 -2.88 19.73 -12.33
CA ILE A 145 -2.26 20.47 -11.23
C ILE A 145 -0.93 20.98 -11.75
N LYS A 146 -0.86 22.30 -12.01
CA LYS A 146 0.38 23.02 -12.34
C LYS A 146 1.28 23.19 -11.13
#